data_AF-A0A5B7B7Y8-F1
#
_entry.id   AF-A0A5B7B7Y8-F1
#
_cell.length_a   1.000
_cell.length_b   1.000
_cell.length_c   1.000
_cell.angle_alpha   90.00
_cell.angle_beta   90.00
_cell.angle_gamma   90.00
#
_symmetry.space_group_name_H-M   'P 1'
#
loop_
_entity.id
_entity.type
_entity.pdbx_description
1 polymer ?
#
loop_
_entity_poly.entity_id
_entity_poly.type
_entity_poly.pdbx_seq_one_letter_code
_entity_poly.pdbx_strand_id
1 'polypeptide(L)'
;YTYISCNFFMSYLLPSLVQPGLKTPPRDKVTVFGNGNVKGVFVEKSDVAAFTINAVDDPCTLNKVLYLRPPGNVYSMNELVELWESKIKKKLEKIYVPEEELLKKIKETPYPDDMDMVFIYSAFVKGDQTYFDIKSSGGVDGLQLYPHLKYTTISKYLDTLL
;
A
#
# COMPACT_ATOMS: atom_id res chain seq x y z
N TYR A 1 9.55 18.80 -15.10
CA TYR A 1 8.41 17.95 -14.67
C TYR A 1 8.77 17.28 -13.36
N THR A 2 7.77 16.81 -12.60
CA THR A 2 7.98 15.96 -11.42
C THR A 2 6.87 14.91 -11.38
N TYR A 3 7.23 13.62 -11.35
CA TYR A 3 6.25 12.53 -11.18
C TYR A 3 6.15 12.15 -9.71
N ILE A 4 4.95 12.17 -9.14
CA ILE A 4 4.73 11.77 -7.74
C ILE A 4 4.29 10.31 -7.70
N SER A 5 5.20 9.43 -7.25
CA SER A 5 4.89 8.02 -7.01
C SER A 5 4.48 7.84 -5.55
N CYS A 6 3.18 8.02 -5.29
CA CYS A 6 2.60 7.95 -3.94
C CYS A 6 2.07 6.57 -3.54
N ASN A 7 2.19 5.56 -4.41
CA ASN A 7 1.68 4.20 -4.20
C ASN A 7 0.16 4.19 -3.91
N PHE A 8 -0.32 3.45 -2.91
CA PHE A 8 -1.73 3.45 -2.55
C PHE A 8 -2.08 4.57 -1.58
N PHE A 9 -3.24 5.19 -1.79
CA PHE A 9 -3.87 5.92 -0.70
C PHE A 9 -4.33 4.94 0.39
N MET A 10 -4.09 5.30 1.65
CA MET A 10 -4.61 4.54 2.80
C MET A 10 -6.10 4.32 2.69
N SER A 11 -6.88 5.29 2.21
CA SER A 11 -8.34 5.19 2.12
C SER A 11 -8.87 4.17 1.11
N TYR A 12 -8.04 3.55 0.27
CA TYR A 12 -8.49 2.65 -0.79
C TYR A 12 -8.57 1.19 -0.33
N LEU A 13 -7.44 0.46 -0.23
CA LEU A 13 -7.44 -0.96 0.16
C LEU A 13 -7.16 -1.19 1.64
N LEU A 14 -6.60 -0.22 2.38
CA LEU A 14 -6.30 -0.42 3.80
C LEU A 14 -7.54 -0.52 4.71
N PRO A 15 -8.68 0.17 4.48
CA PRO A 15 -9.82 0.12 5.39
C PRO A 15 -10.48 -1.26 5.43
N SER A 16 -10.30 -2.05 4.38
CA SER A 16 -10.77 -3.43 4.30
C SER A 16 -9.70 -4.45 4.66
N LEU A 17 -8.49 -4.02 5.03
CA LEU A 17 -7.31 -4.89 5.17
C LEU A 17 -7.02 -5.68 3.87
N VAL A 18 -7.13 -4.99 2.73
CA VAL A 18 -6.87 -5.53 1.38
C VAL A 18 -7.83 -6.68 1.04
N GLN A 19 -9.10 -6.56 1.46
CA GLN A 19 -10.15 -7.55 1.19
C GLN A 19 -11.17 -6.96 0.21
N PRO A 20 -11.14 -7.36 -1.07
CA PRO A 20 -12.12 -6.90 -2.06
C PRO A 20 -13.56 -7.09 -1.57
N GLY A 21 -14.41 -6.08 -1.80
CA GLY A 21 -15.82 -6.10 -1.42
C GLY A 21 -16.12 -5.80 0.05
N LEU A 22 -15.11 -5.73 0.94
CA LEU A 22 -15.30 -5.29 2.32
C LEU A 22 -15.07 -3.78 2.47
N LYS A 23 -15.71 -3.17 3.47
CA LYS A 23 -15.53 -1.74 3.83
C LYS A 23 -14.83 -1.51 5.16
N THR A 24 -14.70 -2.56 5.95
CA THR A 24 -14.08 -2.55 7.29
C THR A 24 -13.16 -3.76 7.41
N PRO A 25 -12.13 -3.72 8.28
CA PRO A 25 -11.21 -4.83 8.41
C PRO A 25 -11.94 -6.08 8.93
N PRO A 26 -11.64 -7.28 8.43
CA PRO A 26 -12.27 -8.50 8.91
C PRO A 26 -11.87 -8.80 10.37
N ARG A 27 -12.78 -9.44 11.13
CA ARG A 27 -12.54 -9.86 12.53
C ARG A 27 -12.57 -11.37 12.75
N ASP A 28 -12.84 -12.16 11.71
CA ASP A 28 -12.89 -13.64 11.78
C ASP A 28 -11.92 -14.29 10.80
N LYS A 29 -11.97 -13.89 9.53
CA LYS A 29 -11.25 -14.54 8.43
C LYS A 29 -10.68 -13.52 7.46
N VAL A 30 -9.50 -13.80 6.93
CA VAL A 30 -8.80 -12.93 5.98
C VAL A 30 -8.23 -13.76 4.83
N THR A 31 -8.31 -13.20 3.63
CA THR A 31 -7.69 -13.76 2.43
C THR A 31 -6.32 -13.11 2.23
N VAL A 32 -5.31 -13.93 2.02
CA VAL A 32 -3.94 -13.52 1.70
C VAL A 32 -3.67 -13.94 0.26
N PHE A 33 -3.33 -12.98 -0.61
CA PHE A 33 -3.07 -13.24 -2.02
C PHE A 33 -1.59 -13.55 -2.25
N GLY A 34 -1.30 -14.58 -3.05
CA GLY A 34 0.05 -15.11 -3.22
C GLY A 34 0.59 -15.72 -1.92
N ASN A 35 1.87 -15.48 -1.63
CA ASN A 35 2.51 -15.94 -0.39
C ASN A 35 2.34 -14.96 0.80
N GLY A 36 1.78 -13.77 0.54
CA GLY A 36 1.56 -12.73 1.55
C GLY A 36 2.80 -12.00 2.05
N ASN A 37 3.99 -12.26 1.49
CA ASN A 37 5.27 -11.70 1.95
C ASN A 37 5.78 -10.51 1.10
N VAL A 38 5.21 -10.30 -0.08
CA VAL A 38 5.50 -9.13 -0.92
C VAL A 38 4.90 -7.88 -0.26
N LYS A 39 5.64 -6.78 -0.25
CA LYS A 39 5.27 -5.56 0.46
C LYS A 39 4.55 -4.57 -0.46
N GLY A 40 3.46 -4.00 0.06
CA GLY A 40 2.80 -2.82 -0.48
C GLY A 40 3.07 -1.59 0.38
N VAL A 41 2.73 -0.42 -0.16
CA VAL A 41 2.97 0.88 0.44
C VAL A 41 1.67 1.68 0.45
N PHE A 42 1.30 2.20 1.62
CA PHE A 42 0.12 3.04 1.80
C PHE A 42 0.49 4.41 2.35
N VAL A 43 -0.04 5.49 1.78
CA VAL A 43 0.22 6.86 2.21
C VAL A 43 -1.10 7.58 2.41
N GLU A 44 -1.23 8.35 3.49
CA GLU A 44 -2.44 9.13 3.75
C GLU A 44 -2.55 10.29 2.76
N LYS A 45 -3.77 10.61 2.33
CA LYS A 45 -4.00 11.58 1.24
C LYS A 45 -3.46 12.97 1.59
N SER A 46 -3.61 13.41 2.85
CA SER A 46 -3.06 14.67 3.33
C SER A 46 -1.53 14.71 3.28
N ASP A 47 -0.88 13.58 3.55
CA ASP A 47 0.57 13.49 3.52
C ASP A 47 1.08 13.57 2.08
N VAL A 48 0.44 12.84 1.14
CA VAL A 48 0.75 12.94 -0.29
C VAL A 48 0.64 14.39 -0.78
N ALA A 49 -0.40 15.11 -0.35
CA ALA A 49 -0.56 16.52 -0.69
C ALA A 49 0.60 17.37 -0.12
N ALA A 50 0.99 17.17 1.14
CA ALA A 50 2.10 17.89 1.76
C ALA A 50 3.43 17.67 1.03
N PHE A 51 3.78 16.42 0.71
CA PHE A 51 4.98 16.09 -0.06
C PHE A 51 4.93 16.69 -1.47
N THR A 52 3.75 16.64 -2.11
CA THR A 52 3.56 17.18 -3.46
C THR A 52 3.79 18.68 -3.50
N ILE A 53 3.22 19.44 -2.56
CA ILE A 53 3.39 20.90 -2.50
C ILE A 53 4.86 21.29 -2.25
N ASN A 54 5.57 20.58 -1.38
CA ASN A 54 6.99 20.85 -1.14
C ASN A 54 7.86 20.57 -2.38
N ALA A 55 7.42 19.66 -3.25
CA ALA A 55 8.15 19.28 -4.46
C ALA A 55 7.95 20.25 -5.64
N VAL A 56 6.97 21.15 -5.61
CA VAL A 56 6.59 21.98 -6.77
C VAL A 56 7.74 22.85 -7.27
N ASP A 57 8.37 23.60 -6.36
CA ASP A 57 9.43 24.57 -6.67
C ASP A 57 10.82 24.10 -6.22
N ASP A 58 10.94 22.85 -5.76
CA ASP A 58 12.21 22.29 -5.31
C ASP A 58 13.07 21.86 -6.51
N PRO A 59 14.23 22.51 -6.75
CA PRO A 59 15.11 22.14 -7.86
C PRO A 59 15.63 20.69 -7.76
N CYS A 60 15.63 20.07 -6.57
CA CYS A 60 16.01 18.67 -6.38
C CYS A 60 15.04 17.69 -7.04
N THR A 61 13.80 18.10 -7.32
CA THR A 61 12.77 17.26 -7.95
C THR A 61 12.60 17.54 -9.45
N LEU A 62 13.31 18.53 -9.99
CA LEU A 62 13.23 18.89 -11.40
C LEU A 62 13.65 17.71 -12.30
N ASN A 63 12.73 17.28 -13.15
CA ASN A 63 12.88 16.16 -14.07
C ASN A 63 13.12 14.83 -13.35
N LYS A 64 12.47 14.65 -12.19
CA LYS A 64 12.57 13.45 -11.34
C LYS A 64 11.24 12.79 -11.05
N VAL A 65 11.32 11.55 -10.59
CA VAL A 65 10.24 10.87 -9.86
C VAL A 65 10.51 11.06 -8.37
N LEU A 66 9.52 11.56 -7.64
CA LEU A 66 9.50 11.61 -6.17
C LEU A 66 8.76 10.37 -5.65
N TYR A 67 9.47 9.50 -4.94
CA TYR A 67 8.89 8.29 -4.35
C TYR A 67 8.52 8.51 -2.88
N LEU A 68 7.32 8.06 -2.50
CA LEU A 68 6.85 8.06 -1.12
C LEU A 68 6.80 6.63 -0.60
N ARG A 69 7.82 6.21 0.14
CA ARG A 69 7.88 4.92 0.83
C ARG A 69 8.19 5.10 2.33
N PRO A 70 7.31 5.79 3.09
CA PRO A 70 7.60 6.12 4.48
C PRO A 70 7.83 4.88 5.36
N PRO A 71 8.83 4.92 6.28
CA PRO A 71 8.98 3.89 7.29
C PRO A 71 7.70 3.71 8.12
N GLY A 72 7.27 2.47 8.36
CA GLY A 72 5.98 2.19 9.03
C GLY A 72 4.75 2.21 8.11
N ASN A 73 4.97 2.35 6.80
CA ASN A 73 3.92 2.29 5.78
C ASN A 73 4.19 1.26 4.68
N VAL A 74 5.26 0.48 4.81
CA VAL A 74 5.68 -0.58 3.88
C VAL A 74 5.45 -1.92 4.55
N TYR A 75 4.35 -2.60 4.18
CA TYR A 75 3.89 -3.82 4.84
C TYR A 75 3.54 -4.90 3.82
N SER A 76 3.85 -6.15 4.14
CA SER A 76 3.27 -7.31 3.47
C SER A 76 1.84 -7.59 3.99
N MET A 77 1.06 -8.40 3.28
CA MET A 77 -0.26 -8.81 3.77
C MET A 77 -0.16 -9.59 5.09
N ASN A 78 0.85 -10.44 5.25
CA ASN A 78 1.08 -11.16 6.51
C ASN A 78 1.39 -10.18 7.66
N GLU A 79 2.25 -9.18 7.43
CA GLU A 79 2.56 -8.14 8.41
C GLU A 79 1.33 -7.28 8.76
N LEU A 80 0.47 -6.95 7.77
CA LEU A 80 -0.79 -6.24 7.99
C LEU A 80 -1.76 -7.05 8.86
N VAL A 81 -1.90 -8.34 8.57
CA VAL A 81 -2.77 -9.23 9.35
C VAL A 81 -2.26 -9.35 10.78
N GLU A 82 -0.96 -9.56 10.98
CA GLU A 82 -0.38 -9.62 12.33
C GLU A 82 -0.59 -8.32 13.11
N LEU A 83 -0.39 -7.17 12.45
CA LEU A 83 -0.65 -5.86 13.05
C LEU A 83 -2.13 -5.74 13.46
N TRP A 84 -3.05 -6.13 12.60
CA TRP A 84 -4.48 -6.07 12.90
C TRP A 84 -4.89 -7.04 14.02
N GLU A 85 -4.42 -8.29 13.98
CA GLU A 85 -4.63 -9.30 15.03
C GLU A 85 -4.16 -8.79 16.40
N SER A 86 -3.03 -8.07 16.44
CA SER A 86 -2.51 -7.47 17.68
C SER A 86 -3.44 -6.40 18.26
N LYS A 87 -4.08 -5.59 17.39
CA LYS A 87 -5.01 -4.53 17.78
C LYS A 87 -6.34 -5.09 18.28
N ILE A 88 -6.89 -6.10 17.60
CA ILE A 88 -8.17 -6.73 17.98
C ILE A 88 -8.01 -7.83 19.04
N LYS A 89 -6.77 -8.17 19.42
CA LYS A 89 -6.44 -9.25 20.37
C LYS A 89 -7.07 -10.61 20.02
N LYS A 90 -7.16 -10.91 18.73
CA LYS A 90 -7.78 -12.12 18.19
C LYS A 90 -7.04 -12.58 16.94
N LYS A 91 -6.81 -13.89 16.83
CA LYS A 91 -6.25 -14.52 15.62
C LYS A 91 -7.33 -14.68 14.55
N LEU A 92 -6.98 -14.39 13.31
CA LEU A 92 -7.84 -14.56 12.15
C LEU A 92 -7.53 -15.89 11.45
N GLU A 93 -8.57 -16.54 10.94
CA GLU A 93 -8.41 -17.63 9.97
C GLU A 93 -7.83 -17.05 8.68
N LYS A 94 -6.65 -17.52 8.28
CA LYS A 94 -5.97 -17.07 7.04
C LYS A 94 -6.25 -18.06 5.92
N ILE A 95 -6.77 -17.56 4.81
CA ILE A 95 -6.87 -18.32 3.56
C ILE A 95 -5.90 -17.77 2.55
N TYR A 96 -5.05 -18.63 2.01
CA TYR A 96 -4.12 -18.25 0.95
C TYR A 96 -4.74 -18.54 -0.41
N VAL A 97 -4.72 -17.54 -1.29
CA VAL A 97 -5.14 -17.66 -2.70
C VAL A 97 -3.88 -17.58 -3.56
N PRO A 98 -3.49 -18.67 -4.25
CA PRO A 98 -2.34 -18.68 -5.15
C PRO A 98 -2.44 -17.64 -6.27
N GLU A 99 -1.29 -17.26 -6.81
CA GLU A 99 -1.19 -16.31 -7.94
C GLU A 99 -2.10 -16.71 -9.11
N GLU A 100 -2.06 -17.99 -9.51
CA GLU A 100 -2.80 -18.50 -10.66
C GLU A 100 -4.32 -18.39 -10.46
N GLU A 101 -4.81 -18.62 -9.23
CA GLU A 101 -6.22 -18.49 -8.91
C GLU A 101 -6.67 -17.02 -8.91
N LEU A 102 -5.84 -16.11 -8.38
CA LEU A 102 -6.13 -14.67 -8.45
C LEU A 102 -6.18 -14.19 -9.90
N LEU A 103 -5.21 -14.58 -10.73
CA LEU A 103 -5.18 -14.26 -12.15
C LEU A 103 -6.39 -14.78 -12.91
N LYS A 104 -6.81 -16.01 -12.60
CA LYS A 104 -8.04 -16.59 -13.18
C LYS A 104 -9.26 -15.73 -12.81
N LYS A 105 -9.42 -15.38 -11.53
CA LYS A 105 -10.52 -14.53 -11.06
C LYS A 105 -10.54 -13.16 -11.74
N ILE A 106 -9.38 -12.53 -11.92
CA ILE A 106 -9.26 -11.25 -12.65
C ILE A 106 -9.79 -11.40 -14.07
N LYS A 107 -9.39 -12.45 -14.81
CA LYS A 107 -9.82 -12.67 -16.19
C LYS A 107 -11.32 -12.98 -16.34
N GLU A 108 -11.90 -13.62 -15.34
CA GLU A 108 -13.31 -14.03 -15.33
C GLU A 108 -14.24 -12.92 -14.81
N THR A 109 -13.70 -11.89 -14.15
CA THR A 109 -14.47 -10.78 -13.58
C THR A 109 -14.48 -9.60 -14.55
N PRO A 110 -15.65 -9.08 -14.95
CA PRO A 110 -15.72 -7.93 -15.85
C PRO A 110 -15.33 -6.64 -15.15
N TYR A 111 -14.77 -5.70 -15.92
CA TYR A 111 -14.57 -4.33 -15.46
C TYR A 111 -15.92 -3.66 -15.11
N PRO A 112 -16.01 -2.89 -14.00
CA PRO A 112 -14.93 -2.47 -13.11
C PRO A 112 -14.69 -3.36 -11.87
N ASP A 113 -15.36 -4.52 -11.77
CA ASP A 113 -15.37 -5.33 -10.54
C ASP A 113 -14.05 -6.09 -10.31
N ASP A 114 -13.19 -6.17 -11.32
CA ASP A 114 -11.85 -6.78 -11.25
C ASP A 114 -10.77 -5.85 -10.69
N MET A 115 -11.04 -4.54 -10.63
CA MET A 115 -10.02 -3.50 -10.37
C MET A 115 -9.25 -3.71 -9.06
N ASP A 116 -9.93 -4.02 -7.96
CA ASP A 116 -9.26 -4.29 -6.68
C ASP A 116 -8.29 -5.46 -6.80
N MET A 117 -8.69 -6.53 -7.49
CA MET A 117 -7.85 -7.70 -7.69
C MET A 117 -6.64 -7.40 -8.58
N VAL A 118 -6.79 -6.55 -9.60
CA VAL A 118 -5.68 -6.09 -10.44
C VAL A 118 -4.66 -5.30 -9.62
N PHE A 119 -5.10 -4.36 -8.79
CA PHE A 119 -4.21 -3.59 -7.91
C PHE A 119 -3.51 -4.47 -6.87
N ILE A 120 -4.24 -5.42 -6.28
CA ILE A 120 -3.68 -6.38 -5.34
C ILE A 120 -2.63 -7.26 -6.02
N TYR A 121 -2.90 -7.75 -7.22
CA TYR A 121 -1.95 -8.58 -7.98
C TYR A 121 -0.65 -7.80 -8.27
N SER A 122 -0.77 -6.57 -8.79
CA SER A 122 0.40 -5.71 -9.06
C SER A 122 1.22 -5.43 -7.79
N ALA A 123 0.58 -5.00 -6.70
CA ALA A 123 1.30 -4.60 -5.50
C ALA A 123 1.78 -5.76 -4.61
N PHE A 124 0.92 -6.76 -4.36
CA PHE A 124 1.16 -7.82 -3.36
C PHE A 124 1.51 -9.18 -3.96
N VAL A 125 1.51 -9.33 -5.28
CA VAL A 125 2.02 -10.54 -5.95
C VAL A 125 3.26 -10.22 -6.77
N LYS A 126 3.23 -9.17 -7.60
CA LYS A 126 4.39 -8.74 -8.40
C LYS A 126 5.35 -7.80 -7.68
N GLY A 127 4.87 -7.10 -6.67
CA GLY A 127 5.72 -6.22 -5.86
C GLY A 127 6.06 -4.92 -6.58
N ASP A 128 5.20 -4.46 -7.50
CA ASP A 128 5.44 -3.30 -8.37
C ASP A 128 5.74 -2.01 -7.59
N GLN A 129 5.38 -1.95 -6.31
CA GLN A 129 5.65 -0.80 -5.44
C GLN A 129 7.03 -0.86 -4.77
N THR A 130 7.70 -2.01 -4.67
CA THR A 130 8.91 -2.21 -3.86
C THR A 130 10.01 -3.05 -4.51
N TYR A 131 9.86 -3.50 -5.76
CA TYR A 131 10.84 -4.39 -6.43
C TYR A 131 12.20 -3.75 -6.76
N PHE A 132 12.35 -2.44 -6.55
CA PHE A 132 13.58 -1.69 -6.84
C PHE A 132 13.92 -0.71 -5.72
N ASP A 133 15.21 -0.39 -5.60
CA ASP A 133 15.69 0.67 -4.70
C ASP A 133 15.50 2.06 -5.33
N ILE A 134 15.10 3.06 -4.53
CA ILE A 134 14.83 4.41 -5.06
C ILE A 134 16.11 5.01 -5.68
N LYS A 135 17.28 4.81 -5.06
CA LYS A 135 18.54 5.39 -5.55
C LYS A 135 18.93 4.81 -6.91
N SER A 136 18.68 3.52 -7.14
CA SER A 136 18.98 2.88 -8.43
C SER A 136 18.05 3.32 -9.57
N SER A 137 16.86 3.87 -9.25
CA SER A 137 15.90 4.35 -10.25
C SER A 137 16.23 5.73 -10.85
N GLY A 138 17.18 6.47 -10.27
CA GLY A 138 17.47 7.85 -10.64
C GLY A 138 16.44 8.88 -10.13
N GLY A 139 15.40 8.44 -9.41
CA GLY A 139 14.47 9.29 -8.68
C GLY A 139 14.96 9.70 -7.29
N VAL A 140 14.09 10.37 -6.54
CA VAL A 140 14.39 10.94 -5.22
C VAL A 140 13.41 10.44 -4.17
N ASP A 141 13.89 10.28 -2.94
CA ASP A 141 13.11 9.84 -1.79
C ASP A 141 12.53 11.06 -1.06
N GLY A 142 11.19 11.15 -0.99
CA GLY A 142 10.52 12.28 -0.36
C GLY A 142 10.81 12.42 1.13
N LEU A 143 11.10 11.31 1.83
CA LEU A 143 11.42 11.35 3.26
C LEU A 143 12.83 11.86 3.52
N GLN A 144 13.75 11.69 2.56
CA GLN A 144 15.09 12.25 2.63
C GLN A 144 15.11 13.74 2.26
N LEU A 145 14.31 14.15 1.27
CA LEU A 145 14.20 15.56 0.87
C LEU A 145 13.45 16.40 1.91
N TYR A 146 12.41 15.85 2.52
CA TYR A 146 11.54 16.59 3.44
C TYR A 146 11.41 15.91 4.80
N PRO A 147 12.51 15.74 5.56
CA PRO A 147 12.51 15.01 6.84
C PRO A 147 11.69 15.70 7.95
N HIS A 148 11.33 16.97 7.74
CA HIS A 148 10.50 17.75 8.65
C HIS A 148 8.99 17.42 8.52
N LEU A 149 8.56 16.81 7.41
CA LEU A 149 7.17 16.43 7.20
C LEU A 149 6.82 15.21 8.05
N LYS A 150 5.79 15.38 8.88
CA LYS A 150 5.18 14.27 9.62
C LYS A 150 4.20 13.55 8.70
N TYR A 151 4.06 12.24 8.91
CA TYR A 151 3.13 11.41 8.17
C TYR A 151 2.39 10.45 9.10
N THR A 152 1.24 9.98 8.62
CA THR A 152 0.39 8.98 9.26
C THR A 152 0.96 7.60 8.97
N THR A 153 1.14 6.80 10.03
CA THR A 153 1.56 5.40 9.89
C THR A 153 0.37 4.48 9.70
N ILE A 154 0.57 3.32 9.07
CA ILE A 154 -0.48 2.31 8.93
C ILE A 154 -1.05 1.93 10.31
N SER A 155 -0.19 1.78 11.33
CA SER A 155 -0.64 1.47 12.69
C SER A 155 -1.61 2.52 13.24
N LYS A 156 -1.28 3.82 13.09
CA LYS A 156 -2.16 4.92 13.52
C LYS A 156 -3.47 4.95 12.72
N TYR A 157 -3.40 4.68 11.42
CA TYR A 157 -4.60 4.62 10.58
C TYR A 157 -5.54 3.50 11.05
N LEU A 158 -5.00 2.30 11.26
CA LEU A 158 -5.79 1.15 11.73
C LEU A 158 -6.40 1.38 13.12
N ASP A 159 -5.78 2.18 14.00
CA ASP A 159 -6.40 2.56 15.29
C ASP A 159 -7.72 3.31 15.12
N THR A 160 -7.91 4.02 14.00
CA THR A 160 -9.17 4.72 13.70
C THR A 160 -10.31 3.79 13.26
N LEU A 161 -10.00 2.52 12.98
CA LEU A 161 -10.95 1.51 12.48
C LEU A 161 -11.36 0.48 13.55
N LEU A 162 -10.88 0.65 14.79
CA LEU A 162 -11.11 -0.27 15.90
C LEU A 162 -12.56 -0.31 16.36
#